data_AF-A0A1G1WGG2-F1
#
_entry.id   AF-A0A1G1WGG2-F1
#
_cell.length_a   1.000
_cell.length_b   1.000
_cell.length_c   1.000
_cell.angle_alpha   90.00
_cell.angle_beta   90.00
_cell.angle_gamma   90.00
#
_symmetry.space_group_name_H-M   'P 1'
#
loop_
_entity.id
_entity.type
_entity.pdbx_description
1 polymer ?
#
loop_
_entity_poly.entity_id
_entity_poly.type
_entity_poly.pdbx_seq_one_letter_code
_entity_poly.pdbx_strand_id
1 'polypeptide(L)'
;MAAKESAIKDLRGQVDQLQEEISKLEGKKKQKAVKSLFRWQSFSRPYTKRGAKWFVYTFLLVATIILILLFVREFFIIAPVLALSFVAYILSTVPPDVVENEITTQGVNTASHSYLWEELDDFWITQKNNFTILYVDTYLQWPRRLIILINNHDKEKIKELLARYIPYRELPKTTWLDSMADALSRGFHKLTS
;
A
#
# COMPACT_ATOMS: atom_id res chain seq x y z
N MET A 1 -9.82 49.11 -51.55
CA MET A 1 -9.10 49.03 -50.26
C MET A 1 -10.04 48.78 -49.08
N ALA A 2 -11.20 49.46 -49.02
CA ALA A 2 -12.18 49.33 -47.91
C ALA A 2 -12.71 47.90 -47.64
N ALA A 3 -12.94 47.07 -48.67
CA ALA A 3 -13.46 45.70 -48.49
C ALA A 3 -12.47 44.73 -47.82
N LYS A 4 -11.17 45.02 -47.92
CA LYS A 4 -10.11 44.18 -47.32
C LYS A 4 -9.95 44.51 -45.83
N GLU A 5 -10.15 45.77 -45.45
CA GLU A 5 -10.12 46.22 -44.06
C GLU A 5 -11.31 45.71 -43.24
N SER A 6 -12.51 45.65 -43.83
CA SER A 6 -13.67 45.08 -43.12
C SER A 6 -13.49 43.59 -42.87
N ALA A 7 -12.96 42.85 -43.85
CA ALA A 7 -12.67 41.42 -43.70
C ALA A 7 -11.57 41.17 -42.65
N ILE A 8 -10.54 42.00 -42.59
CA ILE A 8 -9.48 41.90 -41.55
C ILE A 8 -10.03 42.18 -40.16
N LYS A 9 -10.97 43.13 -40.03
CA LYS A 9 -11.60 43.47 -38.75
C LYS A 9 -12.50 42.34 -38.25
N ASP A 10 -13.24 41.71 -39.16
CA ASP A 10 -14.12 40.59 -38.85
C ASP A 10 -13.34 39.33 -38.44
N LEU A 11 -12.24 39.05 -39.15
CA LEU A 11 -11.31 37.97 -38.80
C LEU A 11 -10.65 38.17 -37.44
N ARG A 12 -10.29 39.41 -37.07
CA ARG A 12 -9.77 39.71 -35.72
C ARG A 12 -10.82 39.44 -34.65
N GLY A 13 -12.06 39.86 -34.87
CA GLY A 13 -13.16 39.56 -33.93
C GLY A 13 -13.42 38.06 -33.76
N GLN A 14 -13.31 37.27 -34.82
CA GLN A 14 -13.42 35.81 -34.75
C GLN A 14 -12.25 35.18 -33.98
N VAL A 15 -11.02 35.67 -34.18
CA VAL A 15 -9.85 35.19 -33.42
C VAL A 15 -9.98 35.51 -31.94
N ASP A 16 -10.46 36.72 -31.60
CA ASP A 16 -10.67 37.13 -30.21
C ASP A 16 -11.76 36.27 -29.54
N GLN A 17 -12.86 35.97 -30.25
CA GLN A 17 -13.91 35.05 -29.77
C GLN A 17 -13.40 33.62 -29.57
N LEU A 18 -12.61 33.10 -30.53
CA LEU A 18 -12.03 31.76 -30.41
C LEU A 18 -11.01 31.68 -29.28
N GLN A 19 -10.21 32.73 -29.06
CA GLN A 19 -9.31 32.81 -27.91
C GLN A 19 -10.07 32.83 -26.58
N GLU A 20 -11.19 33.53 -26.50
CA GLU A 20 -12.03 33.57 -25.30
C GLU A 20 -12.69 32.19 -25.04
N GLU A 21 -13.13 31.50 -26.09
CA GLU A 21 -13.71 30.16 -26.00
C GLU A 21 -12.67 29.11 -25.59
N ILE A 22 -11.46 29.16 -26.15
CA ILE A 22 -10.32 28.33 -25.73
C ILE A 22 -9.98 28.60 -24.26
N SER A 23 -9.93 29.87 -23.84
CA SER A 23 -9.64 30.25 -22.44
C SER A 23 -10.70 29.70 -21.47
N LYS A 24 -11.98 29.74 -21.85
CA LYS A 24 -13.08 29.16 -21.06
C LYS A 24 -12.99 27.64 -20.99
N LEU A 25 -12.63 26.98 -22.09
CA LEU A 25 -12.48 25.52 -22.15
C LEU A 25 -11.24 25.05 -21.35
N GLU A 26 -10.13 25.78 -21.42
CA GLU A 26 -8.92 25.51 -20.63
C GLU A 26 -9.17 25.70 -19.12
N GLY A 27 -9.88 26.76 -18.74
CA GLY A 27 -10.31 26.97 -17.35
C GLY A 27 -11.22 25.85 -16.83
N LYS A 28 -12.14 25.36 -17.68
CA LYS A 28 -13.04 24.25 -17.35
C LYS A 28 -12.32 22.90 -17.25
N LYS A 29 -11.24 22.69 -18.01
CA LYS A 29 -10.39 21.48 -17.96
C LYS A 29 -9.56 21.42 -16.68
N LYS A 30 -9.07 22.56 -16.18
CA LYS A 30 -8.34 22.67 -14.89
C LYS A 30 -9.24 22.44 -13.67
N GLN A 31 -10.56 22.57 -13.81
CA GLN A 31 -11.54 22.37 -12.74
C GLN A 31 -12.26 21.01 -12.80
N LYS A 32 -11.62 19.93 -13.28
CA LYS A 32 -12.06 18.59 -12.86
C LYS A 32 -11.67 18.43 -11.39
N ALA A 33 -12.55 18.91 -10.49
CA ALA A 33 -12.41 18.73 -9.06
C ALA A 33 -12.16 17.25 -8.76
N VAL A 34 -11.08 16.95 -8.05
CA VAL A 34 -10.76 15.59 -7.60
C VAL A 34 -11.94 15.10 -6.80
N LYS A 35 -12.71 14.16 -7.36
CA LYS A 35 -13.88 13.62 -6.69
C LYS A 35 -13.48 12.36 -5.94
N SER A 36 -13.73 12.36 -4.64
CA SER A 36 -13.67 11.17 -3.80
C SER A 36 -14.70 10.14 -4.31
N LEU A 37 -14.25 8.95 -4.71
CA LEU A 37 -15.13 7.86 -5.14
C LEU A 37 -15.46 6.95 -3.96
N PHE A 38 -14.47 6.66 -3.12
CA PHE A 38 -14.63 5.78 -1.97
C PHE A 38 -13.54 6.03 -0.92
N ARG A 39 -13.91 6.09 0.37
CA ARG A 39 -12.98 6.27 1.49
C ARG A 39 -13.22 5.20 2.55
N TRP A 40 -12.12 4.65 3.08
CA TRP A 40 -12.15 3.70 4.19
C TRP A 40 -10.94 3.89 5.11
N GLN A 41 -11.08 3.43 6.35
CA GLN A 41 -9.99 3.39 7.31
C GLN A 41 -9.48 1.96 7.44
N SER A 42 -8.16 1.79 7.45
CA SER A 42 -7.53 0.50 7.65
C SER A 42 -6.27 0.63 8.51
N PHE A 43 -5.79 -0.48 9.06
CA PHE A 43 -4.44 -0.50 9.62
C PHE A 43 -3.40 -0.26 8.52
N SER A 44 -2.28 0.37 8.87
CA SER A 44 -1.16 0.64 7.95
C SER A 44 -0.40 -0.61 7.53
N ARG A 45 -0.45 -1.66 8.35
CA ARG A 45 0.20 -2.95 8.09
C ARG A 45 -0.66 -4.09 8.61
N PRO A 46 -0.58 -5.30 7.99
CA PRO A 46 -1.20 -6.48 8.54
C PRO A 46 -0.63 -6.75 9.93
N TYR A 47 -1.47 -6.66 10.95
CA TYR A 47 -1.06 -6.89 12.34
C TYR A 47 -1.70 -8.16 12.87
N THR A 48 -0.85 -9.13 13.18
CA THR A 48 -1.26 -10.30 13.95
C THR A 48 -0.90 -10.05 15.40
N LYS A 49 -1.91 -9.83 16.25
CA LYS A 49 -1.70 -9.73 17.70
C LYS A 49 -1.05 -11.02 18.19
N ARG A 50 0.13 -10.92 18.77
CA ARG A 50 0.79 -12.08 19.40
C ARG A 50 -0.06 -12.51 20.59
N GLY A 51 -0.47 -13.78 20.62
CA GLY A 51 -1.25 -14.33 21.72
C GLY A 51 -0.42 -14.46 23.01
N ALA A 52 -1.06 -14.56 24.16
CA ALA A 52 -0.39 -14.71 25.47
C ALA A 52 0.63 -15.86 25.49
N LYS A 53 0.34 -16.95 24.77
CA LYS A 53 1.25 -18.09 24.61
C LYS A 53 2.61 -17.71 24.02
N TRP A 54 2.65 -16.78 23.06
CA TRP A 54 3.89 -16.33 22.45
C TRP A 54 4.78 -15.63 23.48
N PHE A 55 4.20 -14.73 24.28
CA PHE A 55 4.93 -14.05 25.36
C PHE A 55 5.43 -15.03 26.42
N VAL A 56 4.62 -16.02 26.80
CA VAL A 56 5.03 -17.08 27.76
C VAL A 56 6.20 -17.90 27.21
N TYR A 57 6.16 -18.33 25.96
CA TYR A 57 7.26 -19.10 25.36
C TYR A 57 8.53 -18.26 25.19
N THR A 58 8.41 -17.00 24.75
CA THR A 58 9.55 -16.09 24.65
C THR A 58 10.17 -15.84 26.02
N PHE A 59 9.35 -15.60 27.05
CA PHE A 59 9.83 -15.44 28.41
C PHE A 59 10.55 -16.69 28.93
N LEU A 60 9.96 -17.88 28.72
CA LEU A 60 10.56 -19.16 29.13
C LEU A 60 11.90 -19.42 28.43
N LEU A 61 11.99 -19.09 27.14
CA LEU A 61 13.21 -19.22 26.35
C LEU A 61 14.30 -18.29 26.89
N VAL A 62 13.97 -17.01 27.11
CA VAL A 62 14.91 -16.02 27.64
C VAL A 62 15.36 -16.38 29.06
N ALA A 63 14.43 -16.82 29.92
CA ALA A 63 14.73 -17.27 31.27
C ALA A 63 15.66 -18.50 31.28
N THR A 64 15.43 -19.46 30.37
CA THR A 64 16.30 -20.63 30.19
C THR A 64 17.70 -20.21 29.76
N ILE A 65 17.83 -19.29 28.80
CA ILE A 65 19.14 -18.79 28.35
C ILE A 65 19.89 -18.11 29.50
N ILE A 66 19.20 -17.25 30.27
CA ILE A 66 19.79 -16.57 31.42
C ILE A 66 20.23 -17.59 32.48
N LEU A 67 19.41 -18.61 32.77
CA LEU A 67 19.76 -19.66 33.72
C LEU A 67 21.03 -20.41 33.29
N ILE A 68 21.17 -20.76 32.02
CA ILE A 68 22.38 -21.39 31.47
C ILE A 68 23.59 -20.46 31.63
N LEU A 69 23.45 -19.17 31.29
CA LEU A 69 24.54 -18.19 31.41
C LEU A 69 25.01 -18.01 32.86
N LEU A 70 24.09 -18.06 33.83
CA LEU A 70 24.42 -18.01 35.26
C LEU A 70 25.24 -19.25 35.68
N PHE A 71 24.91 -20.44 35.18
CA PHE A 71 25.67 -21.66 35.44
C PHE A 71 27.09 -21.60 34.85
N VAL A 72 27.23 -21.04 33.65
CA VAL A 72 28.53 -20.85 32.98
C VAL A 72 29.33 -19.68 33.59
N ARG A 73 28.72 -18.90 34.51
CA ARG A 73 29.28 -17.69 35.14
C ARG A 73 29.64 -16.57 34.16
N GLU A 74 29.01 -16.55 33.00
CA GLU A 74 29.22 -15.56 31.94
C GLU A 74 28.24 -14.39 32.09
N PHE A 75 28.49 -13.54 33.08
CA PHE A 75 27.60 -12.42 33.40
C PHE A 75 27.59 -11.32 32.33
N PHE A 76 28.68 -11.19 31.56
CA PHE A 76 28.80 -10.16 30.52
C PHE A 76 27.77 -10.34 29.40
N ILE A 77 27.44 -11.58 29.04
CA ILE A 77 26.53 -11.91 27.93
C ILE A 77 25.05 -11.69 28.31
N ILE A 78 24.73 -11.64 29.61
CA ILE A 78 23.35 -11.45 30.10
C ILE A 78 22.78 -10.10 29.65
N ALA A 79 23.60 -9.04 29.67
CA ALA A 79 23.14 -7.68 29.32
C ALA A 79 22.68 -7.57 27.85
N PRO A 80 23.45 -8.03 26.83
CA PRO A 80 22.98 -8.10 25.44
C PRO A 80 21.71 -8.92 25.26
N VAL A 81 21.59 -10.07 25.95
CA VAL A 81 20.39 -10.93 25.86
C VAL A 81 19.16 -10.18 26.36
N LEU A 82 19.27 -9.47 27.49
CA LEU A 82 18.19 -8.64 28.02
C LEU A 82 17.85 -7.49 27.06
N ALA A 83 18.84 -6.81 26.48
CA ALA A 83 18.62 -5.73 25.53
C ALA A 83 17.87 -6.20 24.28
N LEU A 84 18.28 -7.32 23.67
CA LEU A 84 17.59 -7.91 22.52
C LEU A 84 16.17 -8.36 22.86
N SER A 85 15.99 -8.97 24.04
CA SER A 85 14.68 -9.40 24.52
C SER A 85 13.73 -8.21 24.70
N PHE A 86 14.25 -7.10 25.23
CA PHE A 86 13.50 -5.86 25.39
C PHE A 86 13.10 -5.24 24.04
N VAL A 87 14.01 -5.19 23.06
CA VAL A 87 13.70 -4.71 21.71
C VAL A 87 12.62 -5.58 21.05
N ALA A 88 12.75 -6.90 21.16
CA ALA A 88 11.74 -7.84 20.65
C ALA A 88 10.37 -7.63 21.32
N TYR A 89 10.36 -7.36 22.63
CA TYR A 89 9.15 -7.07 23.37
C TYR A 89 8.46 -5.78 22.88
N ILE A 90 9.19 -4.67 22.75
CA ILE A 90 8.64 -3.41 22.21
C ILE A 90 8.07 -3.67 20.82
N LEU A 91 8.85 -4.27 19.92
CA LEU A 91 8.44 -4.49 18.54
C LEU A 91 7.17 -5.36 18.42
N SER A 92 6.97 -6.28 19.37
CA SER A 92 5.76 -7.11 19.44
C SER A 92 4.53 -6.39 20.00
N THR A 93 4.73 -5.33 20.79
CA THR A 93 3.69 -4.64 21.55
C THR A 93 3.19 -3.37 20.84
N VAL A 94 4.00 -2.76 19.97
CA VAL A 94 3.60 -1.55 19.24
C VAL A 94 2.48 -1.87 18.23
N PRO A 95 1.26 -1.32 18.44
CA PRO A 95 0.15 -1.52 17.52
C PRO A 95 0.42 -0.82 16.18
N PRO A 96 -0.23 -1.25 15.08
CA PRO A 96 -0.17 -0.54 13.81
C PRO A 96 -0.98 0.75 13.87
N ASP A 97 -0.49 1.81 13.22
CA ASP A 97 -1.26 3.04 13.03
C ASP A 97 -2.48 2.81 12.14
N VAL A 98 -3.55 3.55 12.38
CA VAL A 98 -4.74 3.58 11.52
C VAL A 98 -4.53 4.64 10.44
N VAL A 99 -4.70 4.27 9.17
CA VAL A 99 -4.55 5.14 8.01
C VAL A 99 -5.87 5.27 7.25
N GLU A 100 -6.13 6.48 6.75
CA GLU A 100 -7.22 6.73 5.81
C GLU A 100 -6.76 6.43 4.39
N ASN A 101 -7.57 5.65 3.69
CA ASN A 101 -7.39 5.33 2.29
C ASN A 101 -8.57 5.84 1.49
N GLU A 102 -8.28 6.36 0.30
CA GLU A 102 -9.30 6.93 -0.56
C GLU A 102 -8.98 6.63 -2.03
N ILE A 103 -9.99 6.17 -2.76
CA ILE A 103 -9.95 6.07 -4.22
C ILE A 103 -10.60 7.34 -4.76
N THR A 104 -9.85 8.05 -5.59
CA THR A 104 -10.30 9.29 -6.25
C THR A 104 -10.36 9.10 -7.75
N THR A 105 -10.94 10.05 -8.47
CA THR A 105 -10.95 10.04 -9.93
C THR A 105 -9.55 10.14 -10.57
N GLN A 106 -8.55 10.66 -9.86
CA GLN A 106 -7.19 10.86 -10.37
C GLN A 106 -6.21 9.77 -9.94
N GLY A 107 -6.54 9.01 -8.90
CA GLY A 107 -5.64 8.02 -8.34
C GLY A 107 -6.07 7.48 -6.99
N VAL A 108 -5.12 6.85 -6.29
CA VAL A 108 -5.31 6.25 -4.97
C VAL A 108 -4.52 7.05 -3.93
N ASN A 109 -5.22 7.52 -2.90
CA ASN A 109 -4.61 8.16 -1.74
C ASN A 109 -4.49 7.15 -0.59
N THR A 110 -3.31 6.99 -0.03
CA THR A 110 -3.06 6.12 1.12
C THR A 110 -2.01 6.72 2.04
N ALA A 111 -2.20 6.63 3.36
CA ALA A 111 -1.21 6.98 4.38
C ALA A 111 -0.49 8.34 4.11
N SER A 112 -1.26 9.36 3.73
CA SER A 112 -0.80 10.73 3.42
C SER A 112 -0.11 10.96 2.06
N HIS A 113 -0.06 9.94 1.19
CA HIS A 113 0.48 10.05 -0.17
C HIS A 113 -0.62 9.83 -1.22
N SER A 114 -0.51 10.56 -2.33
CA SER A 114 -1.40 10.45 -3.49
C SER A 114 -0.65 9.81 -4.66
N TYR A 115 -1.15 8.67 -5.13
CA TYR A 115 -0.61 7.94 -6.28
C TYR A 115 -1.53 8.11 -7.47
N LEU A 116 -1.02 8.63 -8.58
CA LEU A 116 -1.79 8.81 -9.81
C LEU A 116 -1.99 7.47 -10.53
N TRP A 117 -3.07 7.34 -11.30
CA TRP A 117 -3.33 6.10 -12.06
C TRP A 117 -2.17 5.69 -12.99
N GLU A 118 -1.46 6.66 -13.56
CA GLU A 118 -0.30 6.43 -14.45
C GLU A 118 0.90 5.81 -13.73
N GLU A 119 0.95 5.91 -12.40
CA GLU A 119 2.02 5.37 -11.57
C GLU A 119 1.73 3.94 -11.09
N LEU A 120 0.50 3.46 -11.30
CA LEU A 120 0.01 2.15 -10.86
C LEU A 120 0.04 1.16 -12.05
N ASP A 121 0.56 -0.05 -11.82
CA ASP A 121 0.69 -1.10 -12.85
C ASP A 121 -0.53 -2.04 -12.82
N ASP A 122 -0.63 -2.85 -11.77
CA ASP A 122 -1.66 -3.86 -11.62
C ASP A 122 -2.04 -4.05 -10.14
N PHE A 123 -3.14 -4.76 -9.91
CA PHE A 123 -3.57 -5.07 -8.55
C PHE A 123 -4.10 -6.49 -8.40
N TRP A 124 -3.96 -7.03 -7.19
CA TRP A 124 -4.59 -8.29 -6.78
C TRP A 124 -5.02 -8.22 -5.32
N ILE A 125 -5.93 -9.12 -4.95
CA ILE A 125 -6.46 -9.19 -3.59
C ILE A 125 -6.17 -10.57 -3.01
N THR A 126 -5.57 -10.60 -1.83
CA THR A 126 -5.27 -11.83 -1.09
C THR A 126 -5.91 -11.79 0.29
N GLN A 127 -6.30 -12.95 0.81
CA GLN A 127 -6.73 -13.08 2.20
C GLN A 127 -5.66 -13.81 3.02
N LYS A 128 -5.21 -13.19 4.12
CA LYS A 128 -4.20 -13.77 5.01
C LYS A 128 -4.57 -13.46 6.46
N ASN A 129 -4.58 -14.48 7.32
CA ASN A 129 -4.83 -14.35 8.76
C ASN A 129 -6.07 -13.50 9.10
N ASN A 130 -7.20 -13.73 8.40
CA ASN A 130 -8.46 -13.00 8.56
C ASN A 130 -8.46 -11.54 8.07
N PHE A 131 -7.37 -11.09 7.43
CA PHE A 131 -7.30 -9.79 6.77
C PHE A 131 -7.43 -9.95 5.26
N THR A 132 -8.22 -9.08 4.64
CA THR A 132 -8.24 -8.91 3.18
C THR A 132 -7.25 -7.81 2.82
N ILE A 133 -6.26 -8.16 2.00
CA ILE A 133 -5.13 -7.29 1.63
C ILE A 133 -5.24 -7.03 0.14
N LEU A 134 -5.29 -5.75 -0.22
CA LEU A 134 -5.15 -5.24 -1.57
C LEU A 134 -3.68 -4.93 -1.82
N TYR A 135 -3.11 -5.54 -2.84
CA TYR A 135 -1.79 -5.21 -3.35
C TYR A 135 -1.94 -4.45 -4.65
N VAL A 136 -1.21 -3.34 -4.78
CA VAL A 136 -1.14 -2.56 -6.01
C VAL A 136 0.33 -2.38 -6.36
N ASP A 137 0.79 -2.95 -7.46
CA ASP A 137 2.14 -2.70 -7.96
C ASP A 137 2.20 -1.34 -8.63
N THR A 138 3.36 -0.70 -8.54
CA THR A 138 3.59 0.64 -9.06
C THR A 138 4.82 0.65 -9.96
N TYR A 139 4.84 1.53 -10.95
CA TYR A 139 6.02 1.79 -11.76
C TYR A 139 7.06 2.68 -11.05
N LEU A 140 6.75 3.18 -9.85
CA LEU A 140 7.64 3.96 -9.01
C LEU A 140 8.86 3.14 -8.55
N GLN A 141 10.00 3.81 -8.40
CA GLN A 141 11.21 3.19 -7.83
C GLN A 141 11.00 2.84 -6.35
N TRP A 142 10.24 3.65 -5.63
CA TRP A 142 9.89 3.43 -4.23
C TRP A 142 8.58 4.16 -3.86
N PRO A 143 7.64 3.53 -3.15
CA PRO A 143 7.52 2.09 -2.93
C PRO A 143 7.10 1.38 -4.23
N ARG A 144 7.68 0.21 -4.55
CA ARG A 144 7.32 -0.57 -5.77
C ARG A 144 5.95 -1.24 -5.69
N ARG A 145 5.44 -1.43 -4.47
CA ARG A 145 4.19 -2.13 -4.17
C ARG A 145 3.50 -1.46 -2.99
N LEU A 146 2.25 -1.09 -3.18
CA LEU A 146 1.37 -0.62 -2.14
C LEU A 146 0.64 -1.82 -1.52
N ILE A 147 0.60 -1.84 -0.18
CA ILE A 147 -0.08 -2.87 0.60
C ILE A 147 -1.15 -2.17 1.41
N ILE A 148 -2.40 -2.37 1.03
CA ILE A 148 -3.53 -1.67 1.63
C ILE A 148 -4.48 -2.71 2.23
N LEU A 149 -4.86 -2.52 3.49
CA LEU A 149 -5.87 -3.37 4.11
C LEU A 149 -7.27 -2.89 3.73
N ILE A 150 -8.14 -3.85 3.42
CA ILE A 150 -9.53 -3.57 3.04
C ILE A 150 -10.46 -4.41 3.90
N ASN A 151 -11.63 -3.85 4.23
CA ASN A 151 -12.66 -4.61 4.89
C ASN A 151 -13.25 -5.64 3.91
N ASN A 152 -13.61 -6.81 4.42
CA ASN A 152 -14.12 -7.88 3.57
C ASN A 152 -15.44 -7.50 2.88
N HIS A 153 -16.27 -6.67 3.53
CA HIS A 153 -17.52 -6.16 2.96
C HIS A 153 -17.31 -5.17 1.79
N ASP A 154 -16.20 -4.43 1.79
CA ASP A 154 -15.91 -3.41 0.77
C ASP A 154 -15.12 -3.98 -0.42
N LYS A 155 -14.69 -5.25 -0.33
CA LYS A 155 -13.80 -5.91 -1.29
C LYS A 155 -14.31 -5.84 -2.73
N GLU A 156 -15.57 -6.19 -2.95
CA GLU A 156 -16.16 -6.23 -4.29
C GLU A 156 -16.27 -4.83 -4.90
N LYS A 157 -16.74 -3.87 -4.11
CA LYS A 157 -16.84 -2.47 -4.52
C LYS A 157 -15.48 -1.87 -4.88
N ILE A 158 -14.46 -2.12 -4.05
CA ILE A 158 -13.09 -1.67 -4.28
C ILE A 158 -12.53 -2.32 -5.56
N LYS A 159 -12.75 -3.63 -5.74
CA LYS A 159 -12.33 -4.35 -6.94
C LYS A 159 -12.96 -3.76 -8.21
N GLU A 160 -14.27 -3.51 -8.21
CA GLU A 160 -14.98 -2.93 -9.35
C GLU A 160 -14.55 -1.50 -9.67
N LEU A 161 -14.19 -0.70 -8.65
CA LEU A 161 -13.69 0.65 -8.86
C LEU A 161 -12.28 0.63 -9.45
N LEU A 162 -11.36 -0.16 -8.88
CA LEU A 162 -9.98 -0.26 -9.35
C LEU A 162 -9.88 -0.90 -10.74
N ALA A 163 -10.70 -1.93 -11.02
CA ALA A 163 -10.69 -2.63 -12.31
C ALA A 163 -11.06 -1.74 -13.51
N ARG A 164 -11.68 -0.57 -13.28
CA ARG A 164 -11.95 0.42 -14.34
C ARG A 164 -10.71 1.20 -14.76
N TYR A 165 -9.70 1.29 -13.90
CA TYR A 165 -8.53 2.12 -14.10
C TYR A 165 -7.26 1.30 -14.32
N ILE A 166 -7.11 0.17 -13.60
CA ILE A 166 -5.94 -0.70 -13.64
C ILE A 166 -6.34 -2.17 -13.81
N PRO A 167 -5.51 -3.00 -14.45
CA PRO A 167 -5.79 -4.42 -14.66
C PRO A 167 -5.78 -5.21 -13.34
N TYR A 168 -6.79 -6.06 -13.16
CA TYR A 168 -6.89 -7.01 -12.05
C TYR A 168 -6.14 -8.31 -12.37
N ARG A 169 -5.38 -8.83 -11.39
CA ARG A 169 -4.78 -10.17 -11.43
C ARG A 169 -5.27 -11.04 -10.27
N GLU A 170 -5.38 -12.33 -10.53
CA GLU A 170 -5.77 -13.32 -9.50
C GLU A 170 -4.59 -13.78 -8.64
N LEU A 171 -3.39 -13.79 -9.22
CA LEU A 171 -2.17 -14.26 -8.58
C LEU A 171 -1.05 -13.22 -8.71
N PRO A 172 -0.19 -13.08 -7.68
CA PRO A 172 0.99 -12.21 -7.77
C PRO A 172 1.94 -12.72 -8.87
N LYS A 173 2.72 -11.80 -9.48
CA LYS A 173 3.86 -12.20 -10.31
C LYS A 173 4.83 -12.99 -9.43
N THR A 174 4.89 -14.29 -9.63
CA THR A 174 5.87 -15.14 -8.96
C THR A 174 7.25 -14.82 -9.55
N THR A 175 8.14 -14.26 -8.73
CA THR A 175 9.54 -14.16 -9.11
C THR A 175 10.18 -15.54 -8.98
N TRP A 176 11.29 -15.82 -9.68
CA TRP A 176 12.01 -17.09 -9.50
C TRP A 176 12.27 -17.39 -8.01
N LEU A 177 12.53 -16.33 -7.24
CA LEU A 177 12.84 -16.41 -5.82
C LEU A 177 11.65 -16.92 -5.00
N ASP A 178 10.43 -16.55 -5.38
CA ASP A 178 9.20 -17.02 -4.72
C ASP A 178 9.02 -18.53 -4.96
N SER A 179 9.35 -19.02 -6.16
CA SER A 179 9.30 -20.45 -6.47
C SER A 179 10.30 -21.28 -5.67
N MET A 180 11.49 -20.70 -5.39
CA MET A 180 12.48 -21.34 -4.53
C MET A 180 12.04 -21.38 -3.06
N ALA A 181 11.47 -20.29 -2.56
CA ALA A 181 10.94 -20.21 -1.20
C ALA A 181 9.79 -21.21 -0.99
N ASP A 182 8.89 -21.34 -1.97
CA ASP A 182 7.80 -22.33 -1.95
C ASP A 182 8.31 -23.76 -2.01
N ALA A 183 9.37 -24.04 -2.77
CA ALA A 183 9.99 -25.36 -2.80
C ALA A 183 10.61 -25.72 -1.45
N LEU A 184 11.29 -24.77 -0.80
CA LEU A 184 11.87 -24.95 0.53
C LEU A 184 10.79 -25.15 1.60
N SER A 185 9.72 -24.34 1.60
CA SER A 185 8.65 -24.46 2.59
C SER A 185 7.93 -25.81 2.51
N ARG A 186 7.66 -26.29 1.28
CA ARG A 186 7.09 -27.63 1.04
C ARG A 186 8.03 -28.75 1.50
N GLY A 187 9.33 -28.60 1.24
CA GLY A 187 10.35 -29.54 1.70
C GLY A 187 10.38 -29.64 3.23
N PHE A 188 10.34 -28.49 3.90
CA PHE A 188 10.35 -28.43 5.37
C PHE A 188 9.08 -29.04 5.98
N HIS A 189 7.90 -28.71 5.44
CA HIS A 189 6.63 -29.29 5.91
C HIS A 189 6.58 -30.81 5.75
N LYS A 190 7.22 -31.38 4.72
CA LYS A 190 7.29 -32.83 4.51
C LYS A 190 8.24 -33.53 5.49
N LEU A 191 9.18 -32.81 6.09
CA LEU A 191 10.13 -33.34 7.08
C LEU A 191 9.62 -33.23 8.52
N THR A 192 8.65 -32.35 8.77
CA THR A 192 8.06 -32.12 10.10
C THR A 192 6.64 -32.67 10.26
N SER A 193 6.09 -33.29 9.20
CA SER A 193 4.84 -34.05 9.23
C SER A 193 5.13 -35.52 9.44
#